data_AF-A0A1B6MKX4-F1
#
_entry.id   AF-A0A1B6MKX4-F1
#
_cell.length_a   1.000
_cell.length_b   1.000
_cell.length_c   1.000
_cell.angle_alpha   90.00
_cell.angle_beta   90.00
_cell.angle_gamma   90.00
#
_symmetry.space_group_name_H-M   'P 1'
#
loop_
_entity.id
_entity.type
_entity.pdbx_description
1 polymer ?
#
loop_
_entity_poly.entity_id
_entity_poly.type
_entity_poly.pdbx_seq_one_letter_code
_entity_poly.pdbx_strand_id
1 'polypeptide(L)'
;PDSVILVLWYREDVGTPIFSVDARERDFKQAERWSDETIFGNRAYFMSEKQPAELGVDHVREEDQSIYRCRVDFKSAQTRNSKINLTVIVPPTKMAIFDESHVERTSVVGPYTEGSDLILTCEVHGGRPPPHVLWYRGDEII
;
A
#
# COMPACT_ATOMS: atom_id res chain seq x y z
N PRO A 1 -6.04 31.90 10.94
CA PRO A 1 -5.20 30.77 10.50
C PRO A 1 -4.28 31.23 9.37
N ASP A 2 -3.01 30.80 9.37
CA ASP A 2 -2.10 31.14 8.28
C ASP A 2 -2.44 30.36 6.99
N SER A 3 -2.15 30.95 5.84
CA SER A 3 -2.49 30.37 4.52
C SER A 3 -1.36 29.49 4.00
N VAL A 4 -1.71 28.31 3.49
CA VAL A 4 -0.78 27.42 2.79
C VAL A 4 -0.51 27.99 1.40
N ILE A 5 0.76 28.04 0.99
CA ILE A 5 1.17 28.57 -0.31
C ILE A 5 1.84 27.53 -1.21
N LEU A 6 2.42 26.48 -0.63
CA LEU A 6 3.09 25.43 -1.40
C LEU A 6 3.07 24.10 -0.62
N VAL A 7 2.67 23.04 -1.30
CA VAL A 7 2.80 21.66 -0.80
C VAL A 7 3.73 20.92 -1.75
N LEU A 8 4.72 20.22 -1.19
CA LEU A 8 5.66 19.39 -1.93
C LEU A 8 5.69 18.00 -1.32
N TRP A 9 5.62 16.98 -2.15
CA TRP A 9 5.86 15.60 -1.75
C TRP A 9 7.17 15.11 -2.34
N TYR A 10 7.88 14.32 -1.55
CA TYR A 10 9.15 13.71 -1.91
C TYR A 10 9.06 12.21 -1.64
N ARG A 11 9.70 11.42 -2.51
CA ARG A 11 10.09 10.03 -2.22
C ARG A 11 11.50 10.03 -1.64
N GLU A 12 11.75 9.23 -0.62
CA GLU A 12 13.05 9.24 0.08
C GLU A 12 14.23 8.85 -0.82
N ASP A 13 14.01 8.00 -1.81
CA ASP A 13 14.99 7.49 -2.77
C ASP A 13 15.18 8.34 -4.04
N VAL A 14 14.32 9.34 -4.28
CA VAL A 14 14.39 10.20 -5.49
C VAL A 14 15.14 11.51 -5.24
N GLY A 15 15.05 12.06 -4.02
CA GLY A 15 15.75 13.28 -3.62
C GLY A 15 15.16 14.60 -4.15
N THR A 16 14.43 14.59 -5.26
CA THR A 16 13.66 15.73 -5.80
C THR A 16 12.16 15.63 -5.44
N PRO A 17 11.39 16.73 -5.50
CA PRO A 17 9.94 16.65 -5.34
C PRO A 17 9.32 15.79 -6.46
N ILE A 18 8.32 14.97 -6.11
CA ILE A 18 7.60 14.08 -7.03
C ILE A 18 6.16 14.53 -7.28
N PHE A 19 5.64 15.45 -6.47
CA PHE A 19 4.32 16.04 -6.62
C PHE A 19 4.30 17.41 -5.93
N SER A 20 3.55 18.36 -6.50
CA SER A 20 3.40 19.70 -5.94
C SER A 20 1.97 20.26 -6.07
N VAL A 21 1.64 21.15 -5.14
CA VAL A 21 0.48 22.04 -5.20
C VAL A 21 0.98 23.45 -4.93
N ASP A 22 1.01 24.29 -5.95
CA ASP A 22 1.56 25.65 -5.89
C ASP A 22 0.45 26.71 -5.93
N ALA A 23 0.30 27.44 -4.82
CA ALA A 23 -0.67 28.49 -4.61
C ALA A 23 0.00 29.84 -4.26
N ARG A 24 1.28 30.02 -4.60
CA ARG A 24 2.01 31.26 -4.25
C ARG A 24 1.42 32.51 -4.93
N GLU A 25 0.90 32.34 -6.14
CA GLU A 25 0.35 33.43 -6.96
C GLU A 25 -1.17 33.36 -7.14
N ARG A 26 -1.84 32.38 -6.52
CA ARG A 26 -3.27 32.06 -6.75
C ARG A 26 -3.95 31.64 -5.46
N ASP A 27 -5.28 31.64 -5.45
CA ASP A 27 -6.01 30.98 -4.37
C ASP A 27 -5.71 29.47 -4.37
N PHE A 28 -5.65 28.86 -3.18
CA PHE A 28 -5.30 27.44 -3.04
C PHE A 28 -6.27 26.51 -3.80
N LYS A 29 -7.53 26.91 -4.02
CA LYS A 29 -8.49 26.16 -4.83
C LYS A 29 -8.13 26.12 -6.32
N GLN A 30 -7.37 27.10 -6.79
CA GLN A 30 -6.90 27.25 -8.16
C GLN A 30 -5.39 26.97 -8.29
N ALA A 31 -4.81 26.35 -7.27
CA ALA A 31 -3.40 26.02 -7.24
C ALA A 31 -3.01 25.15 -8.43
N GLU A 32 -1.85 25.44 -9.00
CA GLU A 32 -1.27 24.60 -10.04
C GLU A 32 -0.77 23.30 -9.41
N ARG A 33 -1.04 22.18 -10.08
CA ARG A 33 -0.66 20.86 -9.61
C ARG A 33 0.29 20.23 -10.62
N TRP A 34 1.36 19.65 -10.12
CA TRP A 34 2.30 18.90 -10.93
C TRP A 34 2.60 17.56 -10.27
N SER A 35 2.80 16.55 -11.11
CA SER A 35 3.10 15.18 -10.72
C SER A 35 4.21 14.68 -11.63
N ASP A 36 5.23 14.06 -11.05
CA ASP A 36 6.33 13.48 -11.83
C ASP A 36 5.82 12.35 -12.73
N GLU A 37 6.09 12.45 -14.04
CA GLU A 37 5.61 11.52 -15.06
C GLU A 37 6.10 10.08 -14.85
N THR A 38 7.29 9.91 -14.26
CA THR A 38 7.94 8.60 -14.10
C THR A 38 7.53 7.91 -12.79
N ILE A 39 7.12 8.68 -11.78
CA ILE A 39 6.72 8.15 -10.47
C ILE A 39 5.22 7.89 -10.42
N PHE A 40 4.42 8.95 -10.50
CA PHE A 40 2.96 8.84 -10.39
C PHE A 40 2.25 9.11 -11.71
N GLY A 41 2.83 9.93 -12.59
CA GLY A 41 2.16 10.43 -13.78
C GLY A 41 0.79 10.99 -13.43
N ASN A 42 -0.24 10.51 -14.12
CA ASN A 42 -1.62 10.98 -13.94
C ASN A 42 -2.38 10.28 -12.79
N ARG A 43 -1.73 9.41 -12.01
CA ARG A 43 -2.39 8.65 -10.93
C ARG A 43 -2.53 9.42 -9.62
N ALA A 44 -1.76 10.49 -9.43
CA ALA A 44 -1.75 11.25 -8.19
C ALA A 44 -2.73 12.43 -8.22
N TYR A 45 -3.43 12.64 -7.11
CA TYR A 45 -4.36 13.74 -6.92
C TYR A 45 -4.34 14.24 -5.48
N PHE A 46 -4.60 15.53 -5.29
CA PHE A 46 -4.56 16.16 -3.97
C PHE A 46 -5.97 16.46 -3.46
N MET A 47 -6.28 15.96 -2.25
CA MET A 47 -7.55 16.14 -1.57
C MET A 47 -7.42 17.23 -0.51
N SER A 48 -7.56 18.50 -0.92
CA SER A 48 -7.45 19.66 -0.02
C SER A 48 -8.57 19.79 1.00
N GLU A 49 -9.73 19.18 0.74
CA GLU A 49 -10.91 19.26 1.60
C GLU A 49 -10.88 18.26 2.79
N LYS A 50 -9.94 17.29 2.78
CA LYS A 50 -9.74 16.34 3.88
C LYS A 50 -9.07 17.03 5.07
N GLN A 51 -9.32 16.52 6.29
CA GLN A 51 -8.67 16.99 7.51
C GLN A 51 -7.99 15.81 8.25
N PRO A 52 -6.66 15.64 8.14
CA PRO A 52 -5.71 16.47 7.38
C PRO A 52 -5.87 16.30 5.86
N ALA A 53 -5.33 17.22 5.06
CA ALA A 53 -5.29 17.10 3.60
C ALA A 53 -4.38 15.93 3.17
N GLU A 54 -4.75 15.26 2.08
CA GLU A 54 -4.14 13.99 1.67
C GLU A 54 -3.69 14.01 0.20
N LEU A 55 -2.61 13.28 -0.09
CA LEU A 55 -2.24 12.91 -1.46
C LEU A 55 -2.78 11.50 -1.73
N GLY A 56 -3.68 11.38 -2.71
CA GLY A 56 -4.17 10.10 -3.21
C GLY A 56 -3.36 9.63 -4.42
N VAL A 57 -3.20 8.32 -4.56
CA VAL A 57 -2.58 7.66 -5.71
C VAL A 57 -3.49 6.53 -6.17
N ASP A 58 -4.04 6.63 -7.37
CA ASP A 58 -4.88 5.58 -7.96
C ASP A 58 -4.03 4.42 -8.51
N HIS A 59 -4.62 3.22 -8.55
CA HIS A 59 -3.97 2.01 -9.07
C HIS A 59 -2.56 1.83 -8.50
N VAL A 60 -2.48 1.78 -7.17
CA VAL A 60 -1.23 1.61 -6.42
C VAL A 60 -0.49 0.35 -6.87
N ARG A 61 0.82 0.46 -6.99
CA ARG A 61 1.72 -0.62 -7.43
C ARG A 61 2.72 -0.95 -6.33
N GLU A 62 3.33 -2.14 -6.40
CA GLU A 62 4.32 -2.56 -5.40
C GLU A 62 5.50 -1.57 -5.31
N GLU A 63 5.93 -1.00 -6.44
CA GLU A 63 7.00 -0.01 -6.47
C GLU A 63 6.65 1.35 -5.84
N ASP A 64 5.37 1.61 -5.54
CA ASP A 64 4.94 2.79 -4.79
C ASP A 64 5.24 2.63 -3.27
N GLN A 65 5.60 1.43 -2.80
CA GLN A 65 5.99 1.25 -1.40
C GLN A 65 7.28 2.02 -1.08
N SER A 66 7.18 3.04 -0.23
CA SER A 66 8.33 3.85 0.18
C SER A 66 8.00 4.72 1.40
N ILE A 67 9.03 5.40 1.89
CA ILE A 67 8.88 6.50 2.83
C ILE A 67 8.76 7.80 2.02
N TYR A 68 7.68 8.52 2.30
CA TYR A 68 7.36 9.79 1.68
C TYR A 68 7.54 10.93 2.68
N ARG A 69 7.97 12.09 2.19
CA ARG A 69 8.01 13.31 2.99
C ARG A 69 7.11 14.36 2.37
N CYS A 70 6.13 14.82 3.13
CA CYS A 70 5.32 15.99 2.81
C CYS A 70 5.96 17.24 3.43
N ARG A 71 6.17 18.27 2.63
CA ARG A 71 6.60 19.60 3.05
C ARG A 71 5.48 20.60 2.74
N VAL A 72 5.08 21.37 3.73
CA VAL A 72 4.06 22.41 3.60
C VAL A 72 4.68 23.74 3.98
N ASP A 73 4.69 24.68 3.03
CA ASP A 73 5.11 26.06 3.26
C ASP A 73 3.88 26.95 3.43
N PHE A 74 3.98 27.87 4.38
CA PHE A 74 2.93 28.82 4.72
C PHE A 74 3.37 30.25 4.39
N LYS A 75 2.42 31.17 4.30
CA LYS A 75 2.70 32.57 3.98
C LYS A 75 3.55 33.27 5.04
N SER A 76 3.39 32.93 6.32
CA SER A 76 4.10 33.62 7.42
C SER A 76 4.67 32.67 8.46
N ALA A 77 4.06 31.51 8.67
CA ALA A 77 4.49 30.49 9.59
C ALA A 77 5.65 29.66 9.01
N GLN A 78 6.34 28.96 9.90
CA GLN A 78 7.42 28.07 9.51
C GLN A 78 6.90 26.89 8.70
N THR A 79 7.73 26.46 7.74
CA THR A 79 7.53 25.22 7.00
C THR A 79 7.33 24.03 7.93
N ARG A 80 6.38 23.17 7.61
CA ARG A 80 6.15 21.90 8.30
C ARG A 80 6.57 20.74 7.41
N ASN A 81 7.21 19.74 8.00
CA ASN A 81 7.56 18.49 7.33
C ASN A 81 6.94 17.32 8.08
N SER A 82 6.40 16.37 7.34
CA SER A 82 5.88 15.10 7.86
C SER A 82 6.48 13.95 7.05
N LYS A 83 6.87 12.87 7.72
CA LYS A 83 7.24 11.60 7.07
C LYS A 83 6.09 10.60 7.19
N ILE A 84 5.81 9.90 6.09
CA ILE A 84 4.74 8.90 5.97
C ILE A 84 5.37 7.63 5.40
N ASN A 85 5.11 6.48 6.01
CA ASN A 85 5.50 5.19 5.45
C ASN A 85 4.30 4.58 4.72
N LEU A 86 4.41 4.44 3.39
CA LEU A 86 3.40 3.76 2.58
C LEU A 86 3.78 2.30 2.41
N THR A 87 3.00 1.39 2.98
CA THR A 87 3.14 -0.06 2.76
C THR A 87 2.07 -0.54 1.79
N VAL A 88 2.48 -1.26 0.75
CA VAL A 88 1.58 -1.79 -0.27
C VAL A 88 1.28 -3.25 0.04
N ILE A 89 0.00 -3.59 0.09
CA ILE A 89 -0.47 -4.95 0.34
C ILE A 89 -0.73 -5.64 -1.00
N VAL A 90 0.00 -6.73 -1.25
CA VAL A 90 -0.13 -7.60 -2.41
C VAL A 90 -0.90 -8.87 -1.99
N PRO A 91 -2.06 -9.16 -2.60
CA PRO A 91 -2.83 -10.36 -2.27
C PRO A 91 -2.09 -11.63 -2.73
N PRO A 92 -2.29 -12.77 -2.04
CA PRO A 92 -1.78 -14.06 -2.50
C PRO A 92 -2.29 -14.44 -3.89
N THR A 93 -1.46 -15.11 -4.68
CA THR A 93 -1.77 -15.53 -6.05
C THR A 93 -2.10 -17.02 -6.16
N LYS A 94 -1.58 -17.85 -5.24
CA LYS A 94 -1.85 -19.28 -5.16
C LYS A 94 -1.94 -19.71 -3.70
N MET A 95 -2.90 -20.58 -3.41
CA MET A 95 -3.04 -21.32 -2.16
C MET A 95 -3.34 -22.78 -2.52
N ALA A 96 -2.56 -23.70 -1.98
CA ALA A 96 -2.71 -25.13 -2.25
C ALA A 96 -2.42 -25.96 -1.00
N ILE A 97 -3.15 -27.06 -0.86
CA ILE A 97 -2.94 -28.04 0.21
C ILE A 97 -2.22 -29.24 -0.37
N PHE A 98 -1.19 -29.69 0.35
CA PHE A 98 -0.37 -30.84 0.00
C PHE A 98 -0.48 -31.90 1.10
N ASP A 99 -0.46 -33.16 0.69
CA ASP A 99 -0.35 -34.30 1.61
C ASP A 99 1.10 -34.54 2.07
N GLU A 100 1.32 -35.59 2.85
CA GLU A 100 2.64 -35.98 3.34
C GLU A 100 3.64 -36.36 2.24
N SER A 101 3.14 -36.74 1.05
CA SER A 101 3.96 -37.04 -0.13
C SER A 101 4.21 -35.81 -0.99
N HIS A 102 3.82 -34.63 -0.52
CA HIS A 102 3.89 -33.35 -1.22
C HIS A 102 3.12 -33.36 -2.55
N VAL A 103 1.99 -34.06 -2.58
CA VAL A 103 1.08 -34.05 -3.73
C VAL A 103 -0.01 -33.02 -3.52
N GLU A 104 -0.15 -32.12 -4.51
CA GLU A 104 -1.34 -31.37 -4.91
C GLU A 104 -2.70 -32.00 -4.51
N ARG A 105 -3.36 -31.64 -3.39
CA ARG A 105 -4.72 -32.15 -3.07
C ARG A 105 -5.77 -31.06 -3.13
N THR A 106 -6.83 -31.31 -3.92
CA THR A 106 -7.90 -30.34 -4.19
C THR A 106 -9.25 -30.69 -3.57
N SER A 107 -9.52 -31.97 -3.29
CA SER A 107 -10.84 -32.43 -2.81
C SER A 107 -10.77 -33.59 -1.84
N VAL A 108 -9.99 -34.62 -2.15
CA VAL A 108 -9.85 -35.83 -1.33
C VAL A 108 -8.38 -36.08 -1.03
N VAL A 109 -8.09 -36.37 0.23
CA VAL A 109 -6.76 -36.76 0.72
C VAL A 109 -6.87 -38.20 1.24
N GLY A 110 -5.94 -39.07 0.86
CA GLY A 110 -5.89 -40.47 1.28
C GLY A 110 -5.82 -41.47 0.14
N PRO A 111 -6.00 -42.78 0.41
CA PRO A 111 -6.61 -43.37 1.62
C PRO A 111 -5.68 -43.40 2.86
N TYR A 112 -6.27 -43.24 4.05
CA TYR A 112 -5.58 -43.34 5.35
C TYR A 112 -6.17 -44.47 6.20
N THR A 113 -5.34 -45.09 7.03
CA THR A 113 -5.78 -46.13 7.98
C THR A 113 -6.34 -45.45 9.23
N GLU A 114 -7.43 -45.98 9.77
CA GLU A 114 -7.97 -45.47 11.04
C GLU A 114 -6.89 -45.50 12.15
N GLY A 115 -6.77 -44.39 12.88
CA GLY A 115 -5.75 -44.19 13.90
C GLY A 115 -4.38 -43.70 13.40
N SER A 116 -4.20 -43.53 12.08
CA SER A 116 -2.99 -42.86 11.56
C SER A 116 -3.08 -41.34 11.66
N ASP A 117 -1.94 -40.68 11.82
CA ASP A 117 -1.85 -39.22 11.75
C ASP A 117 -2.08 -38.72 10.31
N LEU A 118 -2.87 -37.65 10.18
CA LEU A 118 -3.09 -36.94 8.92
C LEU A 118 -2.24 -35.65 8.92
N ILE A 119 -1.27 -35.56 8.01
CA ILE A 119 -0.40 -34.39 7.87
C ILE A 119 -0.75 -33.66 6.59
N LEU A 120 -1.21 -32.43 6.72
CA LEU A 120 -1.50 -31.54 5.59
C LEU A 120 -0.65 -30.28 5.69
N THR A 121 -0.10 -29.85 4.56
CA THR A 121 0.66 -28.60 4.44
C THR A 121 -0.10 -27.63 3.55
N CYS A 122 -0.34 -26.41 4.02
CA CYS A 122 -0.91 -25.34 3.20
C CYS A 122 0.20 -24.40 2.77
N GLU A 123 0.44 -24.31 1.45
CA GLU A 123 1.41 -23.39 0.88
C GLU A 123 0.69 -22.24 0.19
N VAL A 124 1.11 -21.02 0.54
CA VAL A 124 0.55 -19.77 0.00
C VAL A 124 1.69 -18.96 -0.63
N HIS A 125 1.49 -18.55 -1.88
CA HIS A 125 2.50 -17.83 -2.66
C HIS A 125 2.02 -16.45 -3.09
N GLY A 126 2.98 -15.54 -3.32
CA GLY A 126 2.74 -14.22 -3.92
C GLY A 126 2.24 -13.13 -2.98
N GLY A 127 1.78 -13.48 -1.77
CA GLY A 127 1.29 -12.49 -0.81
C GLY A 127 2.40 -11.66 -0.18
N ARG A 128 2.16 -10.34 -0.04
CA ARG A 128 3.01 -9.42 0.72
C ARG A 128 2.16 -8.42 1.52
N PRO A 129 2.36 -8.24 2.84
CA PRO A 129 3.23 -9.04 3.70
C PRO A 129 2.80 -10.53 3.72
N PRO A 130 3.63 -11.44 4.27
CA PRO A 130 3.26 -12.84 4.40
C PRO A 130 1.86 -12.99 5.02
N PRO A 131 0.95 -13.73 4.36
CA PRO A 131 -0.43 -13.84 4.81
C PRO A 131 -0.55 -14.72 6.05
N HIS A 132 -1.64 -14.53 6.79
CA HIS A 132 -2.05 -15.46 7.85
C HIS A 132 -2.91 -16.57 7.25
N VAL A 133 -2.57 -17.82 7.57
CA VAL A 133 -3.31 -19.01 7.12
C VAL A 133 -4.06 -19.61 8.31
N LEU A 134 -5.33 -19.97 8.08
CA LEU A 134 -6.19 -20.62 9.07
C LEU A 134 -6.67 -21.95 8.50
N TRP A 135 -6.70 -22.98 9.35
CA TRP A 135 -7.26 -24.28 9.01
C TRP A 135 -8.69 -24.40 9.54
N TYR A 136 -9.56 -25.01 8.74
CA TYR A 136 -10.95 -25.27 9.11
C TYR A 136 -11.27 -26.75 8.97
N ARG A 137 -12.06 -27.27 9.91
CA ARG A 137 -12.74 -28.57 9.81
C ARG A 137 -14.23 -28.34 9.87
N GLY A 138 -14.90 -28.44 8.72
CA GLY A 138 -16.27 -27.94 8.60
C GLY A 138 -16.27 -26.42 8.82
N ASP A 139 -17.10 -25.95 9.75
CA ASP A 139 -17.24 -24.52 10.06
C ASP A 139 -16.37 -24.06 11.25
N GLU A 140 -15.58 -24.97 11.84
CA GLU A 140 -14.75 -24.69 13.01
C GLU A 140 -13.28 -24.48 12.63
N ILE A 141 -12.66 -23.44 13.20
CA ILE A 141 -11.22 -23.19 13.12
C ILE A 141 -10.50 -24.23 13.98
N ILE A 142 -9.44 -24.83 13.44
CA ILE A 142 -8.54 -25.77 14.13
C ILE A 142 -7.29 -25.04 14.63
#